data_AF-A0AAV8VJ29-F1
#
_entry.id   AF-A0AAV8VJ29-F1
#
_cell.length_a   1.000
_cell.length_b   1.000
_cell.length_c   1.000
_cell.angle_alpha   90.00
_cell.angle_beta   90.00
_cell.angle_gamma   90.00
#
_symmetry.space_group_name_H-M   'P 1'
#
loop_
_entity.id
_entity.type
_entity.pdbx_description
1 polymer ?
#
loop_
_entity_poly.entity_id
_entity_poly.type
_entity_poly.pdbx_seq_one_letter_code
_entity_poly.pdbx_strand_id
1 'polypeptide(L)'
;MYKERKHVTVKTIREELGKKEIIDIKKTSLNFVLKELGFKFKKEDNRRALIEKTAISAKRGQFLRKYQENKMSDFSREVVFLDETWI
;
A
#
# COMPACT_ATOMS: atom_id res chain seq x y z
N MET A 1 -9.83 12.39 -5.74
CA MET A 1 -9.64 11.21 -4.85
C MET A 1 -8.25 10.58 -4.93
N TYR A 2 -7.84 9.86 -5.99
CA TYR A 2 -6.48 9.28 -6.07
C TYR A 2 -5.36 10.34 -6.05
N LYS A 3 -5.61 11.51 -6.65
CA LYS A 3 -4.69 12.66 -6.67
C LYS A 3 -4.51 13.32 -5.29
N GLU A 4 -5.43 13.08 -4.36
CA GLU A 4 -5.47 13.70 -3.02
C GLU A 4 -5.00 12.77 -1.89
N ARG A 5 -4.58 11.53 -2.20
CA ARG A 5 -4.20 10.49 -1.20
C ARG A 5 -5.28 10.22 -0.14
N LYS A 6 -6.56 10.48 -0.44
CA LYS A 6 -7.67 10.16 0.47
C LYS A 6 -8.01 8.68 0.39
N HIS A 7 -8.17 8.03 1.53
CA HIS A 7 -8.64 6.64 1.59
C HIS A 7 -10.07 6.57 1.02
N VAL A 8 -10.22 5.86 -0.10
CA VAL A 8 -11.51 5.72 -0.76
C VAL A 8 -12.27 4.54 -0.16
N THR A 9 -13.51 4.76 0.26
CA THR A 9 -14.42 3.71 0.71
C THR A 9 -15.72 3.74 -0.10
N VAL A 10 -16.52 2.68 -0.04
CA VAL A 10 -17.86 2.65 -0.69
C VAL A 10 -18.72 3.84 -0.24
N LYS A 11 -18.61 4.25 1.03
CA LYS A 11 -19.33 5.42 1.57
C LYS A 11 -18.87 6.70 0.88
N THR A 12 -17.56 6.89 0.76
CA THR A 12 -16.97 8.07 0.12
C THR A 12 -17.36 8.16 -1.35
N ILE A 13 -17.42 7.03 -2.06
CA ILE A 13 -17.90 6.98 -3.45
C ILE A 13 -19.36 7.42 -3.54
N ARG A 14 -20.22 6.88 -2.66
CA ARG A 14 -21.65 7.26 -2.63
C ARG A 14 -21.85 8.75 -2.40
N GLU A 15 -21.13 9.32 -1.43
CA GLU A 15 -21.21 10.75 -1.12
C GLU A 15 -20.81 11.63 -2.31
N GLU A 16 -19.74 11.27 -3.03
CA GLU A 16 -19.33 12.00 -4.23
C GLU A 16 -20.30 11.84 -5.39
N LEU A 17 -20.91 10.66 -5.57
CA LEU A 17 -21.95 10.44 -6.58
C LEU A 17 -23.19 11.28 -6.29
N GLY A 18 -23.58 11.39 -5.02
CA GLY A 18 -24.69 12.26 -4.58
C GLY A 18 -24.38 13.74 -4.79
N LYS A 19 -23.17 14.21 -4.45
CA LYS A 19 -22.74 15.61 -4.70
C LYS A 19 -22.76 15.99 -6.17
N LYS A 20 -22.49 15.04 -7.06
CA LYS A 20 -22.50 15.26 -8.52
C LYS A 20 -23.88 15.04 -9.14
N GLU A 21 -24.90 14.75 -8.34
CA GLU A 21 -26.27 14.46 -8.77
C GLU A 21 -26.36 13.37 -9.86
N ILE A 22 -25.39 12.45 -9.89
CA ILE A 22 -25.33 11.43 -10.93
C ILE A 22 -26.40 10.38 -10.67
N ILE A 23 -26.39 9.81 -9.46
CA ILE A 23 -27.25 8.70 -9.04
C ILE A 23 -27.44 8.78 -7.51
N ASP A 24 -28.68 8.64 -7.04
CA ASP A 24 -28.98 8.32 -5.63
C ASP A 24 -29.17 6.81 -5.46
N ILE A 25 -28.17 6.15 -4.86
CA ILE A 25 -28.14 4.70 -4.67
C ILE A 25 -27.78 4.35 -3.23
N LYS A 26 -28.42 3.30 -2.70
CA LYS A 26 -28.08 2.74 -1.39
C LYS A 26 -26.69 2.10 -1.41
N LYS A 27 -25.99 2.15 -0.28
CA LYS A 27 -24.63 1.60 -0.12
C LYS A 27 -24.51 0.14 -0.55
N THR A 28 -25.51 -0.69 -0.23
CA THR A 28 -25.55 -2.11 -0.58
C THR A 28 -25.61 -2.31 -2.09
N SER A 29 -26.54 -1.64 -2.76
CA SER A 29 -26.68 -1.66 -4.22
C SER A 29 -25.42 -1.15 -4.91
N LEU A 30 -24.82 -0.07 -4.42
CA LEU A 30 -23.54 0.43 -4.95
C LEU A 30 -22.42 -0.62 -4.85
N ASN A 31 -22.36 -1.36 -3.74
CA ASN A 31 -21.37 -2.42 -3.58
C ASN A 31 -21.58 -3.58 -4.57
N PHE A 32 -22.84 -3.93 -4.88
CA PHE A 32 -23.15 -4.93 -5.91
C PHE A 32 -22.71 -4.46 -7.29
N VAL A 33 -23.13 -3.26 -7.70
CA VAL A 33 -22.77 -2.68 -9.00
C VAL A 33 -21.25 -2.59 -9.18
N LEU A 34 -20.53 -2.12 -8.16
CA LEU A 34 -19.07 -2.05 -8.21
C LEU A 34 -18.43 -3.43 -8.44
N LYS A 35 -18.97 -4.50 -7.81
CA LYS A 35 -18.48 -5.86 -8.04
C LYS A 35 -18.78 -6.37 -9.44
N GLU A 36 -19.97 -6.10 -9.98
CA GLU A 36 -20.35 -6.47 -11.35
C GLU A 36 -19.48 -5.76 -12.39
N LEU A 37 -19.10 -4.50 -12.14
CA LEU A 37 -18.14 -3.76 -12.96
C LEU A 37 -16.69 -4.27 -12.81
N GLY A 38 -16.45 -5.29 -11.98
CA GLY A 38 -15.11 -5.85 -11.74
C GLY A 38 -14.24 -5.02 -10.80
N PHE A 39 -14.80 -4.03 -10.10
CA PHE A 39 -14.05 -3.23 -9.13
C PHE A 39 -13.69 -4.08 -7.91
N LYS A 40 -12.38 -4.15 -7.60
CA LYS A 40 -11.86 -4.86 -6.44
C LYS A 40 -11.31 -3.87 -5.42
N PHE A 41 -11.93 -3.80 -4.26
CA PHE A 41 -11.35 -3.10 -3.11
C PHE A 41 -10.09 -3.84 -2.67
N LYS A 42 -8.93 -3.20 -2.82
CA LYS A 42 -7.69 -3.70 -2.27
C LYS A 42 -7.59 -3.26 -0.82
N LYS A 43 -7.50 -4.20 0.11
CA LYS A 43 -7.22 -3.89 1.51
C LYS A 43 -5.84 -3.22 1.58
N GLU A 44 -5.81 -2.01 2.12
CA GLU A 44 -4.56 -1.34 2.43
C GLU A 44 -4.01 -1.96 3.73
N ASP A 45 -2.80 -2.50 3.65
CA ASP A 45 -2.08 -2.98 4.82
C ASP A 45 -1.18 -1.84 5.29
N ASN A 46 -1.32 -1.42 6.55
CA ASN A 46 -0.51 -0.38 7.16
C ASN A 46 0.99 -0.67 6.99
N ARG A 47 1.39 -1.95 7.06
CA ARG A 47 2.77 -2.37 6.85
C ARG A 47 3.21 -2.14 5.41
N ARG A 48 2.31 -2.39 4.45
CA ARG A 48 2.57 -2.17 3.02
C ARG A 48 2.68 -0.69 2.68
N ALA A 49 1.82 0.16 3.25
CA ALA A 49 1.90 1.62 3.09
C ALA A 49 3.22 2.20 3.63
N LEU A 50 3.76 1.64 4.72
CA LEU A 50 5.08 2.02 5.25
C LEU A 50 6.23 1.49 4.37
N ILE A 51 6.17 0.23 3.96
CA ILE A 51 7.20 -0.41 3.14
C ILE A 51 7.30 0.21 1.73
N GLU A 52 6.16 0.59 1.14
CA GLU A 52 6.09 1.17 -0.21
C GLU A 52 6.45 2.66 -0.25
N LYS A 53 6.75 3.30 0.90
CA LYS A 53 7.30 4.68 0.89
C LYS A 53 8.59 4.69 0.07
N THR A 54 8.66 5.58 -0.92
CA THR A 54 9.79 5.69 -1.85
C THR A 54 11.14 5.77 -1.15
N ALA A 55 11.23 6.53 -0.05
CA ALA A 55 12.45 6.64 0.75
C ALA A 55 12.86 5.33 1.42
N ILE A 56 11.90 4.54 1.92
CA ILE A 56 12.16 3.24 2.57
C ILE A 56 12.58 2.22 1.51
N SER A 57 11.88 2.18 0.37
CA SER A 57 12.25 1.35 -0.77
C SER A 57 13.68 1.64 -1.27
N ALA A 58 14.04 2.93 -1.43
CA ALA A 58 15.37 3.34 -1.85
C ALA A 58 16.47 2.90 -0.85
N LYS A 59 16.24 3.10 0.46
CA LYS A 59 17.18 2.65 1.51
C LYS A 59 17.35 1.14 1.52
N ARG A 60 16.27 0.37 1.35
CA ARG A 60 16.34 -1.10 1.22
C ARG A 60 17.15 -1.52 0.01
N GLY A 61 16.93 -0.89 -1.14
CA GLY A 61 17.71 -1.16 -2.35
C GLY A 61 19.19 -0.87 -2.17
N GLN A 62 19.53 0.24 -1.50
CA GLN A 62 20.92 0.58 -1.18
C GLN A 62 21.56 -0.45 -0.25
N PHE A 63 20.86 -0.84 0.81
CA PHE A 63 21.34 -1.87 1.74
C PHE A 63 21.58 -3.20 1.04
N LEU A 64 20.62 -3.66 0.22
CA LEU A 64 20.74 -4.94 -0.49
C LEU A 64 21.92 -4.97 -1.47
N ARG A 65 22.18 -3.86 -2.18
CA ARG A 65 23.37 -3.73 -3.04
C ARG A 65 24.65 -3.86 -2.24
N LYS A 66 24.78 -3.08 -1.16
CA LYS A 66 25.96 -3.13 -0.27
C LYS A 66 26.16 -4.52 0.35
N TYR A 67 25.07 -5.18 0.72
CA TYR A 67 25.09 -6.54 1.25
C TYR A 67 25.59 -7.55 0.22
N GLN A 68 25.13 -7.43 -1.03
CA GLN A 68 25.58 -8.28 -2.13
C GLN A 68 27.05 -8.05 -2.46
N GLU A 69 27.50 -6.79 -2.52
CA GLU A 69 28.91 -6.42 -2.70
C GLU A 69 29.79 -7.03 -1.59
N ASN A 70 29.36 -6.93 -0.33
CA ASN A 70 30.08 -7.54 0.79
C ASN A 70 30.14 -9.07 0.68
N LYS A 71 29.08 -9.72 0.19
CA LYS A 71 29.06 -11.18 -0.03
C LYS A 71 29.99 -11.64 -1.15
N MET A 72 30.19 -10.81 -2.17
CA MET A 72 31.03 -11.12 -3.32
C MET A 72 32.50 -10.67 -3.14
N SER A 73 32.80 -9.98 -2.05
CA SER A 73 34.16 -9.52 -1.73
C SER A 73 35.03 -10.68 -1.25
N ASP A 74 36.30 -10.66 -1.65
CA ASP A 74 37.33 -11.60 -1.16
C ASP A 74 37.49 -11.55 0.38
N PHE A 75 37.11 -10.42 0.99
CA PHE A 75 37.11 -10.20 2.44
C PHE A 75 35.69 -9.97 2.97
N SER A 76 34.79 -10.93 2.74
CA SER A 76 33.40 -10.81 3.17
C SER A 76 33.28 -10.69 4.70
N ARG A 77 32.44 -9.78 5.17
CA ARG A 77 32.10 -9.67 6.61
C ARG A 77 30.80 -10.39 6.90
N GLU A 78 30.76 -11.15 7.97
CA GLU A 78 29.51 -11.75 8.46
C GLU A 78 28.54 -10.65 8.91
N VAL A 79 27.29 -10.75 8.47
CA VAL A 79 26.23 -9.81 8.83
C VAL A 79 25.26 -10.51 9.76
N VAL A 80 25.19 -10.05 11.01
CA VAL A 80 24.27 -10.56 12.02
C VAL A 80 23.00 -9.72 12.01
N PHE A 81 21.85 -10.37 11.86
CA PHE A 81 20.54 -9.71 11.98
C PHE A 81 20.03 -9.89 13.41
N LEU A 82 19.79 -8.78 14.09
CA LEU A 82 19.14 -8.77 15.40
C LEU A 82 17.63 -8.56 15.18
N ASP A 83 16.81 -9.46 15.71
CA ASP A 83 15.35 -9.31 15.73
C ASP A 83 14.92 -9.00 17.16
N GLU A 84 14.97 -7.72 17.51
CA GLU A 84 14.50 -7.27 18.83
C GLU A 84 12.97 -7.39 18.87
N THR A 85 12.48 -8.36 19.64
CA THR A 85 11.06 -8.47 19.97
C THR A 85 10.89 -7.91 21.39
N TRP A 86 10.17 -6.79 21.52
CA TRP A 86 9.79 -6.26 22.82
C TRP A 86 8.81 -7.23 23.48
N ILE A 87 9.17 -7.79 24.64
CA ILE A 87 8.33 -8.64 25.50
C ILE A 87 7.54 -7.75 26.45
#